data_AF-A0A085N4H2-F1
#
_entry.id   AF-A0A085N4H2-F1
#
_cell.length_a   1.000
_cell.length_b   1.000
_cell.length_c   1.000
_cell.angle_alpha   90.00
_cell.angle_beta   90.00
_cell.angle_gamma   90.00
#
_symmetry.space_group_name_H-M   'P 1'
#
loop_
_entity.id
_entity.type
_entity.pdbx_description
1 polymer ?
#
loop_
_entity_poly.entity_id
_entity_poly.type
_entity_poly.pdbx_seq_one_letter_code
_entity_poly.pdbx_strand_id
1 'polypeptide(L)'
;MEALAKKPEASASHCLTQEEPELAANALIKLPPFWAKDAHLWFVRIEAQFRRSRITSDEAKFDHVVARLEPDIAAEVRDILVDPPPIRKYDALKQAIITRLTDSANKTGDGVTPESSAY
;
A
#
# COMPACT_ATOMS: atom_id res chain seq x y z
N MET A 1 -7.46 58.80 -7.02
CA MET A 1 -6.73 57.60 -6.59
C MET A 1 -7.75 56.54 -6.24
N GLU A 2 -7.87 55.49 -7.04
CA GLU A 2 -8.10 54.11 -6.58
C GLU A 2 -8.01 53.23 -7.83
N ALA A 3 -6.96 52.41 -7.88
CA ALA A 3 -6.78 51.38 -8.89
C ALA A 3 -7.47 50.12 -8.39
N LEU A 4 -8.41 49.57 -9.16
CA LEU A 4 -8.86 48.20 -8.94
C LEU A 4 -8.77 47.40 -10.24
N ALA A 5 -7.59 46.83 -10.45
CA ALA A 5 -7.39 45.69 -11.32
C ALA A 5 -8.09 44.46 -10.73
N LYS A 6 -8.78 43.70 -11.59
CA LYS A 6 -9.11 42.24 -11.54
C LYS A 6 -10.41 42.06 -12.32
N LYS A 7 -10.56 41.19 -13.32
CA LYS A 7 -9.81 40.06 -13.88
C LYS A 7 -10.36 39.87 -15.29
N PRO A 8 -9.56 39.36 -16.23
CA PRO A 8 -10.10 38.29 -17.05
C PRO A 8 -9.08 37.18 -17.19
N GLU A 9 -9.45 35.95 -16.84
CA GLU A 9 -9.05 34.81 -17.67
C GLU A 9 -9.84 33.54 -17.35
N ALA A 10 -10.54 33.09 -18.38
CA ALA A 10 -10.66 31.73 -18.87
C ALA A 10 -10.79 30.56 -17.87
N SER A 11 -12.00 29.99 -17.88
CA SER A 11 -12.23 28.61 -18.35
C SER A 11 -11.06 27.63 -18.17
N ALA A 12 -11.09 26.90 -17.07
CA ALA A 12 -10.72 25.49 -17.07
C ALA A 12 -11.74 24.75 -16.22
N SER A 13 -12.79 24.30 -16.91
CA SER A 13 -13.71 23.26 -16.50
C SER A 13 -12.96 22.07 -15.93
N HIS A 14 -13.06 21.83 -14.63
CA HIS A 14 -13.39 20.50 -14.13
C HIS A 14 -13.89 20.61 -12.68
N CYS A 15 -15.17 20.94 -12.54
CA CYS A 15 -15.92 20.61 -11.35
C CYS A 15 -15.98 19.08 -11.28
N LEU A 16 -15.05 18.45 -10.56
CA LEU A 16 -15.15 17.04 -10.23
C LEU A 16 -16.10 16.90 -9.03
N THR A 17 -17.37 17.26 -9.23
CA THR A 17 -18.46 16.58 -8.55
C THR A 17 -18.78 15.38 -9.44
N GLN A 18 -18.18 14.24 -9.11
CA GLN A 18 -18.69 12.96 -9.56
C GLN A 18 -18.96 12.12 -8.32
N GLU A 19 -20.26 12.04 -8.07
CA GLU A 19 -20.97 11.18 -7.13
C GLU A 19 -20.57 9.71 -7.29
N GLU A 20 -20.29 9.03 -6.18
CA GLU A 20 -20.43 7.57 -6.03
C GLU A 20 -20.83 7.30 -4.56
N PRO A 21 -21.66 6.29 -4.31
CA PRO A 21 -22.91 6.37 -3.57
C PRO A 21 -22.70 6.33 -2.05
N GLU A 22 -23.44 7.18 -1.35
CA GLU A 22 -23.65 7.11 0.09
C GLU A 22 -24.62 5.96 0.43
N LEU A 23 -24.32 4.71 0.06
CA LEU A 23 -24.88 3.50 0.69
C LEU A 23 -24.22 2.21 0.16
N ALA A 24 -23.09 1.81 0.75
CA ALA A 24 -22.67 0.41 0.84
C ALA A 24 -21.63 0.31 1.97
N ALA A 25 -22.07 -0.21 3.12
CA ALA A 25 -21.19 -0.58 4.22
C ALA A 25 -20.04 -1.45 3.69
N ASN A 26 -18.80 -1.13 4.06
CA ASN A 26 -17.55 -1.76 3.62
C ASN A 26 -17.05 -1.29 2.24
N ALA A 27 -16.92 0.02 2.04
CA ALA A 27 -16.18 0.57 0.91
C ALA A 27 -14.73 0.06 0.93
N LEU A 28 -14.45 -1.03 0.20
CA LEU A 28 -13.10 -1.46 -0.14
C LEU A 28 -12.43 -0.29 -0.84
N ILE A 29 -11.56 0.43 -0.13
CA ILE A 29 -10.71 1.45 -0.74
C ILE A 29 -10.04 0.81 -1.96
N LYS A 30 -10.08 1.52 -3.10
CA LYS A 30 -9.38 1.13 -4.34
C LYS A 30 -7.88 1.31 -4.11
N LEU A 31 -7.29 0.40 -3.34
CA LEU A 31 -5.86 0.35 -3.09
C LEU A 31 -5.15 -0.11 -4.37
N PRO A 32 -3.99 0.48 -4.69
CA PRO A 32 -3.16 0.07 -5.80
C PRO A 32 -2.67 -1.38 -5.62
N PRO A 33 -2.27 -2.05 -6.73
CA PRO A 33 -1.59 -3.34 -6.64
C PRO A 33 -0.33 -3.23 -5.77
N PHE A 34 0.01 -4.32 -5.10
CA PHE A 34 1.20 -4.40 -4.25
C PHE A 34 2.47 -4.24 -5.10
N TRP A 35 3.46 -3.51 -4.57
CA TRP A 35 4.76 -3.32 -5.24
C TRP A 35 5.86 -3.99 -4.44
N ALA A 36 6.10 -5.27 -4.68
CA ALA A 36 7.15 -6.03 -3.98
C ALA A 36 8.55 -5.39 -4.14
N LYS A 37 8.83 -4.79 -5.31
CA LYS A 37 10.09 -4.08 -5.59
C LYS A 37 10.30 -2.85 -4.71
N ASP A 38 9.22 -2.17 -4.33
CA ASP A 38 9.25 -0.88 -3.62
C ASP A 38 8.11 -0.80 -2.59
N ALA A 39 8.10 -1.74 -1.64
CA ALA A 39 7.05 -1.84 -0.63
C ALA A 39 6.93 -0.55 0.20
N HIS A 40 8.05 0.10 0.50
CA HIS A 40 8.05 1.37 1.23
C HIS A 40 7.23 2.44 0.51
N LEU A 41 7.39 2.59 -0.81
CA LEU A 41 6.64 3.55 -1.61
C LEU A 41 5.15 3.16 -1.71
N TRP A 42 4.85 1.87 -1.84
CA TRP A 42 3.48 1.37 -1.82
C TRP A 42 2.77 1.75 -0.52
N PHE A 43 3.43 1.57 0.64
CA PHE A 43 2.89 1.99 1.94
C PHE A 43 2.59 3.49 2.00
N VAL A 44 3.51 4.34 1.53
CA VAL A 44 3.28 5.80 1.47
C VAL A 44 2.03 6.13 0.65
N ARG A 45 1.80 5.40 -0.46
CA ARG A 45 0.66 5.60 -1.35
C ARG A 45 -0.66 5.18 -0.70
N ILE A 46 -0.71 4.00 -0.07
CA ILE A 46 -1.95 3.54 0.61
C ILE A 46 -2.26 4.38 1.85
N GLU A 47 -1.25 4.89 2.56
CA GLU A 47 -1.46 5.78 3.71
C GLU A 47 -2.11 7.09 3.30
N ALA A 48 -1.76 7.62 2.13
CA ALA A 48 -2.48 8.77 1.57
C ALA A 48 -3.96 8.44 1.30
N GLN A 49 -4.26 7.23 0.83
CA GLN A 49 -5.65 6.79 0.62
C GLN A 49 -6.41 6.57 1.94
N PHE A 50 -5.77 5.99 2.95
CA PHE A 50 -6.35 5.85 4.29
C PHE A 50 -6.68 7.22 4.88
N ARG A 51 -5.77 8.21 4.76
CA ARG A 51 -6.03 9.59 5.19
C ARG A 51 -7.24 10.20 4.47
N ARG A 52 -7.33 10.03 3.15
CA ARG A 52 -8.46 10.52 2.35
C ARG A 52 -9.78 9.86 2.71
N SER A 53 -9.74 8.58 3.05
CA SER A 53 -10.90 7.77 3.41
C SER A 53 -11.22 7.83 4.92
N ARG A 54 -10.50 8.67 5.67
CA ARG A 54 -10.61 8.80 7.14
C ARG A 54 -10.45 7.48 7.91
N ILE A 55 -9.69 6.53 7.36
CA ILE A 55 -9.32 5.30 8.07
C ILE A 55 -8.20 5.61 9.04
N THR A 56 -8.56 5.74 10.31
CA THR A 56 -7.63 5.99 11.42
C THR A 56 -7.38 4.74 12.26
N SER A 57 -8.35 3.81 12.31
CA SER A 57 -8.24 2.57 13.07
C SER A 57 -7.12 1.68 12.53
N ASP A 58 -6.21 1.28 13.42
CA ASP A 58 -5.09 0.40 13.12
C ASP A 58 -5.57 -0.95 12.57
N GLU A 59 -6.61 -1.50 13.18
CA GLU A 59 -7.25 -2.75 12.74
C GLU A 59 -7.81 -2.62 11.33
N ALA A 60 -8.57 -1.56 11.04
CA ALA A 60 -9.10 -1.33 9.71
C ALA A 60 -7.98 -1.20 8.67
N LYS A 61 -6.88 -0.50 8.97
CA LYS A 61 -5.73 -0.42 8.06
C LYS A 61 -5.09 -1.80 7.84
N PHE A 62 -4.95 -2.59 8.90
CA PHE A 62 -4.44 -3.95 8.84
C PHE A 62 -5.30 -4.81 7.90
N ASP A 63 -6.61 -4.87 8.10
CA ASP A 63 -7.52 -5.64 7.23
C ASP A 63 -7.41 -5.24 5.76
N HIS A 64 -7.31 -3.94 5.48
CA HIS A 64 -7.17 -3.43 4.12
C HIS A 64 -5.83 -3.80 3.47
N VAL A 65 -4.74 -3.79 4.24
CA VAL A 65 -3.42 -4.24 3.76
C VAL A 65 -3.47 -5.73 3.49
N VAL A 66 -3.95 -6.54 4.44
CA VAL A 66 -4.04 -8.00 4.30
C VAL A 66 -4.83 -8.39 3.05
N ALA A 67 -5.96 -7.73 2.78
CA ALA A 67 -6.76 -7.96 1.59
C ALA A 67 -6.05 -7.61 0.26
N ARG A 68 -4.93 -6.88 0.31
CA ARG A 68 -4.13 -6.49 -0.87
C ARG A 68 -2.78 -7.18 -0.96
N LEU A 69 -2.37 -7.94 0.05
CA LEU A 69 -1.14 -8.70 -0.02
C LEU A 69 -1.27 -9.83 -1.04
N GLU A 70 -0.22 -9.99 -1.84
CA GLU A 70 -0.05 -11.18 -2.68
C GLU A 70 0.23 -12.40 -1.78
N PRO A 71 -0.19 -13.61 -2.19
CA PRO A 71 -0.04 -14.82 -1.38
C PRO A 71 1.41 -15.10 -0.98
N ASP A 72 2.38 -14.85 -1.86
CA ASP A 72 3.81 -14.97 -1.57
C ASP A 72 4.25 -14.04 -0.42
N ILE A 73 3.77 -12.80 -0.42
CA ILE A 73 4.11 -11.81 0.61
C ILE A 73 3.37 -12.13 1.91
N ALA A 74 2.12 -12.54 1.83
CA ALA A 74 1.34 -12.97 2.98
C ALA A 74 1.98 -14.19 3.66
N ALA A 75 2.62 -15.09 2.89
CA ALA A 75 3.39 -16.20 3.43
C ALA A 75 4.64 -15.72 4.20
N GLU A 76 5.35 -14.72 3.69
CA GLU A 76 6.55 -14.14 4.35
C GLU A 76 6.26 -13.45 5.69
N VAL A 77 5.07 -12.91 5.86
CA VAL A 77 4.61 -12.28 7.11
C VAL A 77 3.49 -13.05 7.80
N ARG A 78 3.37 -14.35 7.48
CA ARG A 78 2.35 -15.25 8.03
C ARG A 78 2.33 -15.23 9.56
N ASP A 79 3.49 -15.11 10.19
CA ASP A 79 3.60 -15.07 11.65
C ASP A 79 2.76 -13.92 12.24
N ILE A 80 2.80 -12.74 11.63
CA ILE A 80 2.03 -11.56 12.06
C ILE A 80 0.55 -11.69 11.69
N LEU A 81 0.22 -12.41 10.61
CA LEU A 81 -1.18 -12.61 10.21
C LEU A 81 -1.89 -13.63 11.11
N VAL A 82 -1.18 -14.69 11.51
CA VAL A 82 -1.71 -15.78 12.35
C VAL A 82 -1.67 -15.39 13.83
N ASP A 83 -0.62 -14.70 14.25
CA ASP A 83 -0.44 -14.20 15.62
C ASP A 83 -0.21 -12.68 15.58
N PRO A 84 -1.28 -11.88 15.36
CA PRO A 84 -1.14 -10.44 15.29
C PRO A 84 -0.83 -9.85 16.66
N PRO A 85 0.09 -8.87 16.75
CA PRO A 85 0.40 -8.21 18.01
C PRO A 85 -0.83 -7.46 18.55
N PRO A 86 -0.98 -7.33 19.88
CA PRO A 86 -2.18 -6.74 20.49
C PRO A 86 -2.32 -5.23 20.22
N ILE A 87 -1.22 -4.56 19.86
CA ILE A 87 -1.15 -3.12 19.65
C ILE A 87 -0.32 -2.87 18.38
N ARG A 88 -0.73 -1.89 17.56
CA ARG A 88 -0.01 -1.49 16.33
C ARG A 88 0.17 -2.64 15.33
N LYS A 89 -0.90 -3.38 15.05
CA LYS A 89 -0.94 -4.48 14.07
C LYS A 89 -0.48 -4.00 12.70
N TYR A 90 -0.98 -2.85 12.26
CA TYR A 90 -0.60 -2.27 10.97
C TYR A 90 0.88 -1.88 10.92
N ASP A 91 1.41 -1.25 11.97
CA ASP A 91 2.81 -0.81 11.99
C ASP A 91 3.77 -2.01 12.00
N ALA A 92 3.46 -3.02 12.81
CA ALA A 92 4.22 -4.27 12.85
C ALA A 92 4.20 -4.99 11.50
N LEU A 93 3.04 -5.11 10.87
CA LEU A 93 2.88 -5.71 9.54
C LEU A 93 3.68 -4.93 8.48
N LYS A 94 3.57 -3.59 8.49
CA LYS A 94 4.31 -2.70 7.58
C LYS A 94 5.82 -2.89 7.70
N GLN A 95 6.34 -2.85 8.93
CA GLN A 95 7.78 -3.03 9.16
C GLN A 95 8.24 -4.40 8.70
N ALA A 96 7.51 -5.47 9.06
CA ALA A 96 7.88 -6.82 8.66
C ALA A 96 7.89 -7.00 7.14
N ILE A 97 6.88 -6.49 6.43
CA ILE A 97 6.85 -6.55 4.96
C ILE A 97 8.07 -5.84 4.36
N ILE A 98 8.37 -4.62 4.83
CA ILE A 98 9.52 -3.85 4.32
C ILE A 98 10.84 -4.57 4.63
N THR A 99 11.01 -5.08 5.84
CA THR A 99 12.22 -5.80 6.26
C THR A 99 12.39 -7.11 5.49
N ARG A 100 11.34 -7.93 5.39
CA ARG A 100 11.37 -9.22 4.69
C ARG A 100 11.63 -9.04 3.20
N LEU A 101 11.00 -8.06 2.54
CA LEU A 101 11.24 -7.76 1.12
C LEU A 101 12.65 -7.22 0.86
N THR A 102 13.20 -6.46 1.80
CA THR A 102 14.59 -5.99 1.70
C THR A 102 15.58 -7.15 1.88
N ASP A 103 15.30 -8.11 2.76
CA ASP A 103 16.14 -9.30 2.99
C ASP A 103 16.01 -10.36 1.88
N SER A 104 14.80 -10.56 1.34
CA SER A 104 14.53 -11.57 0.31
C SER A 104 15.09 -11.20 -1.06
N ALA A 105 15.35 -9.92 -1.33
CA ALA A 105 16.10 -9.47 -2.52
C ALA A 105 17.56 -9.99 -2.55
N ASN A 106 18.10 -10.45 -1.42
CA ASN A 106 19.48 -10.93 -1.28
C ASN A 106 19.62 -12.47 -1.39
N LYS A 107 18.54 -13.24 -1.63
CA LYS A 107 18.64 -14.72 -1.71
C LYS A 107 18.44 -15.33 -3.10
N THR A 108 18.51 -14.54 -4.17
CA THR A 108 18.71 -15.09 -5.52
C THR A 108 20.16 -14.92 -5.93
N GLY A 109 21.03 -15.62 -5.22
CA GLY A 109 22.47 -15.59 -5.46
C GLY A 109 23.17 -16.48 -4.45
N ASP A 110 23.03 -17.80 -4.58
CA ASP A 110 24.18 -18.73 -4.53
C ASP A 110 23.77 -20.20 -4.75
N GLY A 111 24.25 -20.78 -5.86
CA GLY A 111 24.91 -22.09 -5.88
C GLY A 111 24.10 -23.39 -5.83
N VAL A 112 23.81 -23.98 -7.00
CA VAL A 112 24.39 -25.28 -7.42
C VAL A 112 23.99 -25.58 -8.88
N THR A 113 24.85 -25.14 -9.81
CA THR A 113 25.14 -25.96 -10.99
C THR A 113 26.57 -26.44 -10.83
N PRO A 114 26.74 -27.73 -10.55
CA PRO A 114 27.79 -28.48 -11.22
C PRO A 114 27.12 -29.68 -11.89
N GLU A 115 26.46 -29.46 -13.03
CA GLU A 115 26.40 -30.54 -14.02
C GLU A 115 27.74 -30.55 -14.78
N SER A 116 28.79 -30.88 -14.04
CA SER A 116 29.98 -31.51 -14.61
C SER A 116 29.69 -33.00 -14.58
N SER A 117 28.86 -33.47 -15.50
CA SER A 117 28.72 -34.89 -15.79
C SER A 117 29.44 -35.18 -17.09
N ALA A 118 30.70 -35.53 -16.91
CA ALA A 118 31.53 -36.40 -17.76
C ALA A 118 30.96 -36.75 -19.14
N TYR A 119 31.60 -36.22 -20.19
CA TYR A 119 31.95 -36.95 -21.40
C TYR A 119 33.24 -36.37 -22.01
#